data_AF-A0A3P1WT41-F1
#
_entry.id   AF-A0A3P1WT41-F1
#
_cell.length_a   1.000
_cell.length_b   1.000
_cell.length_c   1.000
_cell.angle_alpha   90.00
_cell.angle_beta   90.00
_cell.angle_gamma   90.00
#
_symmetry.space_group_name_H-M   'P 1'
#
loop_
_entity.id
_entity.type
_entity.pdbx_description
1 polymer ?
#
loop_
_entity_poly.entity_id
_entity_poly.type
_entity_poly.pdbx_seq_one_letter_code
_entity_poly.pdbx_strand_id
1 'polypeptide(L)' 'MSETPSYETARDELAATVAQLESGGTTLAETMTLWKRGEELAAICQAHLDAARAAVDEARQES' A
#
# COMPACT_ATOMS: atom_id res chain seq x y z
N MET A 1 -16.65 8.51 7.51
CA MET A 1 -15.99 8.34 6.20
C MET A 1 -14.62 7.77 6.51
N SER A 2 -14.27 6.60 5.99
CA SER A 2 -12.92 6.07 6.19
C SER A 2 -11.98 6.86 5.28
N GLU A 3 -11.14 7.69 5.86
CA GLU A 3 -10.15 8.48 5.13
C GLU A 3 -9.09 7.51 4.59
N THR A 4 -8.84 7.52 3.27
CA THR A 4 -7.75 6.73 2.69
C THR A 4 -6.42 7.24 3.27
N PRO A 5 -5.56 6.38 3.85
CA PRO A 5 -4.30 6.83 4.44
C PRO A 5 -3.41 7.47 3.36
N SER A 6 -2.53 8.38 3.80
CA SER A 6 -1.50 8.94 2.92
C SER A 6 -0.60 7.83 2.39
N TYR A 7 0.06 8.09 1.24
CA TYR A 7 1.02 7.15 0.66
C TYR A 7 2.10 6.74 1.66
N GLU A 8 2.68 7.69 2.40
CA GLU A 8 3.76 7.41 3.36
C GLU A 8 3.28 6.53 4.51
N THR A 9 2.11 6.82 5.07
CA THR A 9 1.51 5.99 6.13
C THR A 9 1.20 4.58 5.62
N ALA A 10 0.61 4.46 4.44
CA ALA A 10 0.29 3.15 3.84
C ALA A 10 1.56 2.34 3.53
N ARG A 11 2.62 2.99 3.03
CA ARG A 11 3.91 2.39 2.72
C ARG A 11 4.60 1.88 3.99
N ASP A 12 4.62 2.70 5.04
CA ASP A 12 5.28 2.33 6.30
C ASP A 12 4.57 1.15 6.98
N GLU A 13 3.23 1.13 6.95
CA GLU A 13 2.45 -0.01 7.43
C GLU A 13 2.66 -1.27 6.56
N LEU A 14 2.75 -1.12 5.23
CA LEU A 14 3.04 -2.21 4.32
C LEU A 14 4.41 -2.83 4.62
N ALA A 15 5.43 -1.99 4.80
CA ALA A 15 6.78 -2.44 5.16
C ALA A 15 6.79 -3.20 6.49
N ALA A 16 6.06 -2.70 7.50
CA ALA A 16 5.93 -3.39 8.78
C ALA A 16 5.17 -4.73 8.67
N THR A 17 4.17 -4.81 7.79
CA THR A 17 3.42 -6.04 7.51
C THR A 17 4.30 -7.09 6.84
N VAL A 18 5.09 -6.68 5.83
CA VAL A 18 6.06 -7.56 5.15
C VAL A 18 7.11 -8.06 6.13
N ALA A 19 7.66 -7.18 6.97
CA ALA A 19 8.65 -7.58 7.98
C ALA A 19 8.13 -8.65 8.95
N GLN A 20 6.84 -8.57 9.35
CA GLN A 20 6.20 -9.59 10.19
C GLN A 20 6.00 -10.92 9.44
N LEU A 21 5.60 -10.86 8.16
CA LEU A 21 5.48 -12.05 7.33
C LEU A 21 6.84 -12.75 7.17
N GLU A 22 7.91 -11.99 6.95
CA GLU A 22 9.28 -12.48 6.78
C GLU A 22 9.89 -13.03 8.08
N SER A 23 9.54 -12.47 9.24
CA SER A 23 10.03 -13.00 10.53
C SER A 23 9.51 -14.41 10.83
N GLY A 24 8.38 -14.79 10.22
CA GLY A 24 7.71 -16.05 10.53
C GLY A 24 7.22 -16.11 11.98
N GLY A 25 6.97 -17.32 12.48
CA GLY A 25 6.54 -17.54 13.87
C GLY A 25 5.04 -17.31 14.14
N THR A 26 4.26 -16.96 13.12
CA THR A 26 2.80 -16.80 13.19
C THR A 26 2.08 -18.06 12.73
N THR A 27 0.84 -18.25 13.19
CA THR A 27 -0.05 -19.30 12.68
C THR A 27 -0.49 -19.00 11.25
N LEU A 28 -0.93 -20.04 10.51
CA LEU A 28 -1.46 -19.87 9.15
C LEU A 28 -2.59 -18.82 9.08
N ALA A 29 -3.49 -18.79 10.06
CA ALA A 29 -4.60 -17.85 10.09
C ALA A 29 -4.12 -16.39 10.25
N GLU A 30 -3.11 -16.17 11.08
CA GLU A 30 -2.48 -14.86 11.26
C GLU A 30 -1.71 -14.44 10.00
N THR A 31 -0.93 -15.35 9.41
CA THR A 31 -0.23 -15.11 8.13
C THR A 31 -1.22 -14.72 7.03
N MET A 32 -2.38 -15.39 6.94
CA MET A 32 -3.41 -15.05 5.97
C MET A 32 -4.05 -13.67 6.22
N THR A 33 -4.12 -13.24 7.49
CA THR A 33 -4.63 -11.92 7.85
C THR A 33 -3.63 -10.83 7.48
N LEU A 34 -2.36 -11.03 7.83
CA LEU A 34 -1.26 -10.14 7.44
C LEU A 34 -1.15 -10.02 5.92
N TRP A 35 -1.26 -11.12 5.20
CA TRP A 35 -1.21 -11.10 3.74
C TRP A 35 -2.34 -10.24 3.14
N LYS A 36 -3.60 -10.45 3.57
CA LYS A 36 -4.73 -9.63 3.10
C LYS A 36 -4.52 -8.15 3.38
N ARG A 37 -4.01 -7.82 4.58
CA ARG A 37 -3.68 -6.44 4.94
C ARG A 37 -2.59 -5.87 4.04
N GLY A 38 -1.56 -6.66 3.74
CA GLY A 38 -0.51 -6.29 2.81
C GLY A 38 -1.05 -5.97 1.41
N GLU A 39 -1.94 -6.80 0.88
CA GLU A 39 -2.58 -6.57 -0.44
C GLU A 39 -3.42 -5.29 -0.45
N GLU A 40 -4.19 -5.02 0.60
CA GLU A 40 -4.96 -3.77 0.74
C GLU A 40 -4.05 -2.54 0.74
N LEU A 41 -2.96 -2.59 1.51
CA LEU A 41 -2.00 -1.48 1.60
C LEU A 41 -1.24 -1.27 0.28
N ALA A 42 -0.87 -2.36 -0.41
CA ALA A 42 -0.25 -2.30 -1.73
C ALA A 42 -1.19 -1.64 -2.76
N ALA A 43 -2.48 -2.00 -2.75
CA ALA A 43 -3.48 -1.39 -3.62
C ALA A 43 -3.65 0.12 -3.35
N ILE A 44 -3.63 0.54 -2.08
CA ILE A 44 -3.68 1.96 -1.71
C ILE A 44 -2.42 2.68 -2.20
N CYS A 45 -1.24 2.12 -1.98
CA CYS A 45 0.01 2.70 -2.47
C CYS A 45 0.00 2.87 -3.99
N GLN A 46 -0.47 1.85 -4.72
CA GLN A 46 -0.56 1.88 -6.17
C GLN A 46 -1.53 2.98 -6.65
N ALA A 47 -2.70 3.11 -6.02
CA ALA A 47 -3.67 4.15 -6.37
C ALA A 47 -3.10 5.58 -6.23
N HIS A 48 -2.31 5.83 -5.18
CA HIS A 48 -1.61 7.11 -5.02
C HIS A 48 -0.58 7.36 -6.13
N LEU A 49 0.21 6.34 -6.49
CA LEU A 49 1.21 6.44 -7.56
C LEU A 49 0.57 6.64 -8.93
N ASP A 50 -0.54 5.95 -9.20
CA ASP A 50 -1.30 6.09 -10.44
C ASP A 50 -1.87 7.50 -10.59
N ALA A 51 -2.43 8.06 -9.52
CA ALA A 51 -2.92 9.44 -9.51
C ALA A 51 -1.79 10.45 -9.76
N ALA A 52 -0.64 10.28 -9.09
CA ALA A 52 0.53 11.13 -9.30
C ALA A 52 1.05 11.03 -10.75
N ARG A 53 1.03 9.83 -11.33
CA ARG A 53 1.41 9.62 -12.72
C ARG A 53 0.48 10.34 -13.68
N ALA A 54 -0.83 10.21 -13.49
CA ALA A 54 -1.84 10.88 -14.31
C ALA A 54 -1.65 12.41 -14.30
N ALA A 55 -1.42 13.00 -13.12
CA ALA A 55 -1.18 14.44 -12.99
C ALA A 55 0.06 14.92 -13.76
N VAL A 56 1.15 14.15 -13.75
CA VAL A 56 2.36 14.45 -14.52
C VAL A 56 2.11 14.34 -16.02
N ASP A 57 1.38 13.31 -16.45
CA ASP A 57 1.09 13.08 -17.85
C ASP A 57 0.14 14.17 -18.40
N GLU A 58 -0.83 14.64 -17.62
CA GLU A 58 -1.71 15.79 -17.93
C GLU A 58 -0.90 17.08 -18.09
N ALA A 59 -0.06 17.43 -17.11
CA ALA A 59 0.79 18.63 -17.17
C ALA A 59 1.74 18.65 -18.38
N ARG A 60 2.14 17.48 -18.89
CA ARG A 60 2.95 17.35 -20.10
C ARG A 60 2.17 17.57 -21.39
N GLN A 61 0.86 17.29 -21.40
CA GLN A 61 0.00 17.50 -22.57
C GLN A 61 -0.42 18.97 -22.73
N GLU A 62 -0.40 19.73 -21.63
CA GLU A 62 -0.72 21.17 -21.62
C GLU A 62 0.45 22.08 -22.07
N SER A 63 1.66 21.51 -22.26
CA SER A 63 2.88 22.21 -22.69
C SER A 63 3.15 22.04 -24.19
#